data_AF-A0A485AJM6-F1
#
_entry.id   AF-A0A485AJM6-F1
#
_cell.length_a   1.000
_cell.length_b   1.000
_cell.length_c   1.000
_cell.angle_alpha   90.00
_cell.angle_beta   90.00
_cell.angle_gamma   90.00
#
_symmetry.space_group_name_H-M   'P 1'
#
loop_
_entity.id
_entity.type
_entity.pdbx_description
1 polymer ?
#
loop_
_entity_poly.entity_id
_entity_poly.type
_entity_poly.pdbx_seq_one_letter_code
_entity_poly.pdbx_strand_id
1 'polypeptide(L)'
;MTTRYIGMNRETGRAITDAEHIRQSCGDILRTPVGSRVMRREYGSLLFSLMDMPQTDALKLQIMCACYMALLKWEPRISISSLTVERPV
;
A
#
# COMPACT_ATOMS: atom_id res chain seq x y z
N MET A 1 23.10 15.41 1.09
CA MET A 1 21.73 14.94 0.76
C MET A 1 20.82 15.37 1.89
N THR A 2 19.83 16.23 1.62
CA THR A 2 18.87 16.69 2.64
C THR A 2 17.77 15.66 2.80
N THR A 3 17.66 15.05 3.97
CA THR A 3 16.57 14.15 4.31
C THR A 3 15.26 14.92 4.45
N ARG A 4 14.22 14.51 3.73
CA ARG A 4 12.90 15.15 3.73
C ARG A 4 11.89 14.41 4.60
N TYR A 5 12.05 13.09 4.76
CA TYR A 5 11.18 12.25 5.58
C TYR A 5 12.01 11.37 6.52
N ILE A 6 11.61 11.31 7.79
CA ILE A 6 12.27 10.51 8.83
C ILE A 6 11.18 9.70 9.54
N GLY A 7 11.47 8.44 9.83
CA GLY A 7 10.62 7.58 10.66
C GLY A 7 11.42 6.42 11.24
N MET A 8 10.70 5.44 11.78
CA MET A 8 11.28 4.26 12.41
C MET A 8 10.94 3.01 11.59
N ASN A 9 11.92 2.14 11.38
CA ASN A 9 11.72 0.84 10.78
C ASN A 9 10.84 -0.03 11.69
N ARG A 10 9.76 -0.58 11.15
CA ARG A 10 8.80 -1.38 11.91
C ARG A 10 9.35 -2.71 12.44
N GLU A 11 10.42 -3.22 11.84
CA GLU A 11 11.03 -4.52 12.17
C GLU A 11 12.25 -4.34 13.07
N THR A 12 13.11 -3.36 12.78
CA THR A 12 14.39 -3.18 13.49
C THR A 12 14.40 -2.05 14.52
N GLY A 13 13.41 -1.16 14.51
CA GLY A 13 13.35 0.02 15.38
C GLY A 13 14.38 1.11 15.04
N ARG A 14 15.20 0.93 14.00
CA ARG A 14 16.20 1.94 13.58
C ARG A 14 15.55 3.08 12.80
N ALA A 15 16.21 4.23 12.77
CA ALA A 15 15.75 5.35 11.95
C ALA A 15 15.86 5.01 10.46
N ILE A 16 14.81 5.31 9.70
CA ILE A 16 14.76 5.19 8.25
C ILE A 16 14.34 6.52 7.64
N THR A 17 14.77 6.75 6.41
CA THR A 17 14.58 8.02 5.74
C THR A 17 14.02 7.87 4.33
N ASP A 18 13.42 8.95 3.84
CA ASP A 18 13.03 9.17 2.44
C ASP A 18 12.42 7.93 1.76
N ALA A 19 13.15 7.32 0.81
CA ALA A 19 12.67 6.20 0.00
C ALA A 19 12.36 4.95 0.83
N GLU A 20 13.13 4.67 1.88
CA GLU A 20 12.89 3.52 2.76
C GLU A 20 11.62 3.74 3.59
N HIS A 21 11.44 4.96 4.09
CA HIS A 21 10.23 5.35 4.80
C HIS A 21 8.98 5.29 3.90
N ILE A 22 9.08 5.75 2.65
CA ILE A 22 8.00 5.64 1.66
C ILE A 22 7.67 4.18 1.36
N ARG A 23 8.68 3.33 1.13
CA ARG A 23 8.47 1.89 0.88
C ARG A 23 7.73 1.22 2.04
N GLN A 24 8.13 1.52 3.27
CA GLN A 24 7.45 1.02 4.46
C GLN A 24 5.99 1.49 4.52
N SER A 25 5.75 2.76 4.24
CA SER A 25 4.40 3.36 4.20
C SER A 25 3.49 2.68 3.16
N CYS A 26 3.96 2.50 1.93
CA CYS A 26 3.22 1.76 0.89
C CYS A 26 2.86 0.34 1.36
N GLY A 27 3.83 -0.36 1.96
CA GLY A 27 3.60 -1.70 2.50
C GLY A 27 2.62 -1.74 3.67
N ASP A 28 2.56 -0.69 4.50
CA ASP A 28 1.58 -0.56 5.58
C ASP A 28 0.17 -0.32 5.03
N ILE A 29 0.01 0.61 4.10
CA ILE A 29 -1.26 0.96 3.47
C ILE A 29 -1.88 -0.26 2.77
N LEU A 30 -1.10 -0.94 1.91
CA LEU A 30 -1.63 -2.03 1.09
C LEU A 30 -2.01 -3.26 1.92
N ARG A 31 -1.28 -3.56 3.00
CA ARG A 31 -1.54 -4.74 3.85
C ARG A 31 -2.58 -4.51 4.94
N THR A 32 -2.93 -3.26 5.24
CA THR A 32 -3.91 -2.96 6.29
C THR A 32 -5.33 -3.04 5.72
N PRO A 33 -6.21 -3.92 6.23
CA PRO A 33 -7.60 -3.95 5.79
C PRO A 33 -8.34 -2.69 6.22
N VAL A 34 -9.16 -2.12 5.34
CA VAL A 34 -10.11 -1.05 5.73
C VAL A 34 -10.98 -1.53 6.89
N GLY A 35 -11.14 -0.67 7.90
CA GLY A 35 -11.91 -0.94 9.12
C GLY A 35 -11.07 -1.47 10.29
N SER A 36 -9.85 -1.96 10.05
CA SER A 36 -9.02 -2.58 11.09
C SER A 36 -8.36 -1.60 12.05
N ARG A 37 -8.07 -0.36 11.61
CA ARG A 37 -7.36 0.63 12.44
C ARG A 37 -8.33 1.37 13.36
N VAL A 38 -8.05 1.32 14.66
CA VAL A 38 -8.81 2.03 15.70
C VAL A 38 -8.82 3.53 15.43
N MET A 39 -10.00 4.17 15.56
CA MET A 39 -10.27 5.58 15.25
C MET A 39 -9.90 6.06 13.82
N ARG A 40 -9.49 5.16 12.90
CA ARG A 40 -9.18 5.47 11.50
C ARG A 40 -9.70 4.37 10.58
N ARG A 41 -11.01 4.12 10.65
CA ARG A 41 -11.64 3.00 9.92
C ARG A 41 -11.47 3.07 8.40
N GLU A 42 -11.33 4.26 7.81
CA GLU A 42 -11.11 4.38 6.37
C GLU A 42 -9.68 4.07 5.91
N TYR A 43 -8.75 3.91 6.84
CA TYR A 43 -7.35 3.66 6.52
C TYR A 43 -7.14 2.23 6.01
N GLY A 44 -6.31 2.08 4.98
CA GLY A 44 -5.91 0.79 4.43
C GLY A 44 -6.33 0.61 2.98
N SER A 45 -6.43 -0.66 2.57
CA SER A 45 -6.79 -1.08 1.21
C SER A 45 -7.96 -2.09 1.22
N LEU A 46 -8.62 -2.20 0.06
CA LEU A 46 -9.65 -3.20 -0.20
C LEU A 46 -9.06 -4.55 -0.66
N LEU A 47 -7.73 -4.71 -0.70
CA LEU A 47 -7.09 -5.95 -1.15
C LEU A 47 -7.51 -7.15 -0.31
N PHE A 48 -7.72 -6.94 0.99
CA PHE A 48 -8.15 -8.00 1.89
C PHE A 48 -9.50 -8.62 1.47
N SER A 49 -10.44 -7.79 1.00
CA SER A 49 -11.75 -8.28 0.50
C SER A 49 -11.68 -9.01 -0.84
N LEU A 50 -10.56 -8.90 -1.56
CA LEU A 50 -10.36 -9.54 -2.87
C LEU A 50 -9.60 -10.88 -2.76
N MET A 51 -9.19 -11.27 -1.55
CA MET A 51 -8.54 -12.56 -1.32
C MET A 51 -9.53 -13.70 -1.55
N ASP A 52 -9.00 -14.85 -1.99
CA ASP A 52 -9.75 -16.08 -2.30
C ASP A 52 -10.82 -15.93 -3.41
N MET A 53 -10.77 -14.84 -4.17
CA MET A 53 -11.57 -14.67 -5.38
C MET A 53 -10.97 -15.43 -6.58
N PRO A 54 -11.79 -15.88 -7.54
CA PRO A 54 -11.31 -16.54 -8.74
C PRO A 54 -10.44 -15.61 -9.59
N GLN A 55 -9.30 -16.12 -10.08
CA GLN A 55 -8.32 -15.36 -10.86
C GLN A 55 -8.79 -15.06 -12.29
N THR A 56 -9.64 -14.04 -12.40
CA THR A 56 -10.18 -13.51 -13.66
C THR A 56 -9.52 -12.17 -14.01
N ASP A 57 -9.66 -11.74 -15.27
CA ASP A 57 -9.18 -10.40 -15.69
C ASP A 57 -9.91 -9.27 -14.96
N ALA A 58 -11.18 -9.49 -14.57
CA ALA A 58 -11.92 -8.57 -13.73
C ALA A 58 -11.29 -8.43 -12.34
N LEU A 59 -10.89 -9.53 -11.71
CA LEU A 59 -10.18 -9.50 -10.43
C LEU A 59 -8.84 -8.77 -10.55
N LYS A 60 -8.10 -9.00 -11.64
CA LYS A 60 -6.85 -8.28 -11.92
C LYS A 60 -7.06 -6.77 -11.92
N LEU A 61 -8.09 -6.28 -12.63
CA LEU A 61 -8.43 -4.86 -12.65
C LEU A 61 -8.85 -4.35 -11.26
N GLN A 62 -9.65 -5.13 -10.51
CA GLN A 62 -10.06 -4.76 -9.16
C GLN A 62 -8.87 -4.62 -8.20
N ILE A 63 -7.90 -5.54 -8.25
CA ILE A 63 -6.65 -5.46 -7.48
C ILE A 63 -5.90 -4.18 -7.86
N MET A 64 -5.79 -3.89 -9.15
CA MET A 64 -5.12 -2.67 -9.63
C MET A 64 -5.80 -1.40 -9.10
N CYS A 65 -7.12 -1.32 -9.20
CA CYS A 65 -7.90 -0.20 -8.67
C CYS A 65 -7.75 -0.07 -7.15
N ALA A 66 -7.80 -1.18 -6.41
CA ALA A 66 -7.66 -1.18 -4.95
C ALA A 66 -6.28 -0.65 -4.51
N CYS A 67 -5.20 -1.07 -5.17
CA CYS A 67 -3.86 -0.55 -4.93
C CYS A 67 -3.76 0.95 -5.25
N TYR A 68 -4.23 1.36 -6.44
CA TYR A 68 -4.14 2.74 -6.90
C TYR A 68 -4.90 3.69 -5.97
N MET A 69 -6.16 3.38 -5.65
CA MET A 69 -7.00 4.23 -4.80
C MET A 69 -6.46 4.34 -3.37
N ALA A 70 -5.96 3.24 -2.80
CA ALA A 70 -5.39 3.26 -1.45
C ALA A 70 -4.13 4.13 -1.37
N LEU A 71 -3.21 3.97 -2.32
CA LEU A 71 -1.97 4.74 -2.37
C LEU A 71 -2.22 6.21 -2.73
N LEU A 72 -3.13 6.48 -3.67
CA LEU A 72 -3.53 7.85 -4.02
C LEU A 72 -4.08 8.61 -2.80
N LYS A 73 -4.87 7.94 -1.96
CA LYS A 73 -5.47 8.55 -0.77
C LYS A 73 -4.46 8.77 0.36
N TRP A 74 -3.56 7.82 0.59
CA TRP A 74 -2.75 7.78 1.82
C TRP A 74 -1.26 8.08 1.63
N GLU A 75 -0.73 8.07 0.39
CA GLU A 75 0.68 8.30 0.10
C GLU A 75 0.88 9.46 -0.89
N PRO A 76 0.72 10.73 -0.46
CA PRO A 76 0.81 11.89 -1.35
C PRO A 76 2.22 12.19 -1.85
N ARG A 77 3.24 11.47 -1.35
CA ARG A 77 4.65 11.67 -1.70
C ARG A 77 5.05 10.97 -3.00
N ILE A 78 4.19 10.10 -3.54
CA ILE A 78 4.45 9.37 -4.78
C ILE A 78 3.40 9.69 -5.83
N SER A 79 3.79 9.56 -7.10
CA SER A 79 2.87 9.51 -8.23
C SER A 79 3.04 8.16 -8.91
N ILE A 80 1.93 7.46 -9.12
CA ILE A 80 1.93 6.11 -9.70
C ILE A 80 1.96 6.25 -11.22
N SER A 81 3.05 5.84 -11.85
CA SER A 81 3.20 5.85 -13.31
C SER A 81 2.65 4.58 -13.96
N SER A 82 2.87 3.42 -13.34
CA SER A 82 2.38 2.14 -13.80
C SER A 82 2.13 1.18 -12.64
N LEU A 83 1.22 0.24 -12.85
CA LEU A 83 0.91 -0.82 -11.90
C LEU A 83 0.69 -2.11 -12.70
N THR A 84 1.45 -3.16 -12.37
CA THR A 84 1.35 -4.46 -13.03
C THR A 84 1.03 -5.52 -11.98
N VAL A 85 0.03 -6.34 -12.27
CA VAL A 85 -0.31 -7.54 -11.49
C VAL A 85 -0.02 -8.74 -12.36
N GLU A 86 0.87 -9.59 -11.88
CA GLU A 86 1.31 -10.80 -12.57
C GLU A 86 0.65 -12.02 -11.95
N ARG A 87 0.25 -12.96 -12.80
CA ARG A 87 -0.22 -14.27 -12.38
C ARG A 87 0.95 -15.24 -12.51
N PRO A 88 1.31 -16.00 -11.45
CA PRO A 88 2.29 -17.06 -11.60
C PRO A 88 1.75 -18.10 -12.59
N VAL A 89 2.61 -18.50 -13.52
CA VAL A 89 2.33 -19.51 -14.56
C VAL A 89 2.27 -20.90 -13.94
#